data_AF-A0ABD6A4R8-F1
#
_entry.id   AF-A0ABD6A4R8-F1
#
_cell.length_a   1.000
_cell.length_b   1.000
_cell.length_c   1.000
_cell.angle_alpha   90.00
_cell.angle_beta   90.00
_cell.angle_gamma   90.00
#
_symmetry.space_group_name_H-M   'P 1'
#
loop_
_entity.id
_entity.type
_entity.pdbx_description
1 polymer ?
#
loop_
_entity_poly.entity_id
_entity_poly.type
_entity_poly.pdbx_seq_one_letter_code
_entity_poly.pdbx_strand_id
1 'polypeptide(L)'
;MLIQTPTDFTPTHIFPEGCEQEFVHTLGTFKSSSLERGACEEIRVKLVIDLPDPLVGQVKTAVQEGGYENAREFVTTAIENQLELEEYGDNEFKTLDEAIEEFDTSESRSSDNQASEEEPQESTDVLTDGLGRQEYDAVPTVPPPDPERLDPGPLWGQYNRVFPAKIVVRRLANMVQDQNESGSLSGNGIHWIELDHFQDDAAQLARNYGLTIREYDKKKSRGRGEKVASGLPTGDDPDKSKDRFETHFIGYSDRNRNLTGAPPHLHFVDISDEDVSRIGITDAGLAFAELYNPLLDDGPDADEPLSAEERSFYLDHAKENINDEYAAMVKAAQAVNEGSNRPTSLTEHIAELNTDWSQSQADTMRSGLVSRMYELGLISRERVGQRGIAYNLTETGESLLDDTGVVSA
;
A
#
# COMPACT_ATOMS: atom_id res chain seq x y z
N MET A 1 -5.18 -80.34 6.28
CA MET A 1 -4.19 -79.38 5.76
C MET A 1 -4.06 -78.29 6.83
N LEU A 2 -3.08 -78.17 7.74
CA LEU A 2 -1.61 -78.37 7.69
C LEU A 2 -1.04 -77.64 6.46
N ILE A 3 -0.20 -76.59 6.55
CA ILE A 3 1.09 -76.46 7.27
C ILE A 3 1.56 -74.96 7.33
N GLN A 4 2.12 -74.57 8.50
CA GLN A 4 3.26 -73.68 8.87
C GLN A 4 3.62 -72.34 8.16
N THR A 5 3.92 -71.35 9.01
CA THR A 5 4.82 -70.17 8.85
C THR A 5 6.32 -70.57 8.86
N PRO A 6 7.32 -69.71 8.53
CA PRO A 6 7.89 -68.76 9.53
C PRO A 6 8.67 -67.51 9.02
N THR A 7 8.93 -66.57 9.96
CA THR A 7 10.18 -65.75 10.19
C THR A 7 10.60 -64.69 9.14
N ASP A 8 11.16 -63.51 9.45
CA ASP A 8 11.87 -63.02 10.65
C ASP A 8 12.31 -61.52 10.52
N PHE A 9 12.84 -60.99 11.64
CA PHE A 9 13.85 -59.91 11.82
C PHE A 9 13.48 -58.41 11.90
N THR A 10 13.55 -57.90 13.15
CA THR A 10 13.85 -56.53 13.62
C THR A 10 15.39 -56.29 13.59
N PRO A 11 16.03 -55.11 13.94
CA PRO A 11 16.02 -54.56 15.32
C PRO A 11 16.40 -53.06 15.59
N THR A 12 15.94 -52.58 16.77
CA THR A 12 16.63 -51.80 17.86
C THR A 12 17.13 -50.33 17.79
N HIS A 13 16.67 -49.60 18.85
CA HIS A 13 17.35 -48.69 19.82
C HIS A 13 17.81 -47.29 19.33
N ILE A 14 17.75 -46.18 20.09
CA ILE A 14 18.17 -45.88 21.48
C ILE A 14 17.45 -44.59 21.99
N PHE A 15 17.01 -44.55 23.26
CA PHE A 15 16.65 -43.35 24.06
C PHE A 15 17.91 -42.69 24.67
N PRO A 16 17.84 -41.42 25.12
CA PRO A 16 17.97 -41.27 26.57
C PRO A 16 16.98 -40.29 27.21
N GLU A 17 16.78 -40.54 28.50
CA GLU A 17 15.91 -39.92 29.48
C GLU A 17 16.44 -38.57 30.00
N GLY A 18 15.51 -37.75 30.55
CA GLY A 18 15.71 -37.13 31.86
C GLY A 18 16.01 -35.62 31.91
N CYS A 19 14.99 -34.82 32.26
CA CYS A 19 15.04 -33.89 33.41
C CYS A 19 13.68 -33.18 33.56
N GLU A 20 12.95 -33.55 34.61
CA GLU A 20 11.98 -32.68 35.25
C GLU A 20 12.69 -31.44 35.81
N GLN A 21 12.10 -30.26 35.63
CA GLN A 21 12.20 -29.16 36.61
C GLN A 21 11.05 -28.17 36.39
N GLU A 22 10.10 -28.20 37.32
CA GLU A 22 9.26 -27.04 37.66
C GLU A 22 10.17 -25.85 38.00
N PHE A 23 9.88 -24.67 37.45
CA PHE A 23 10.31 -23.42 38.07
C PHE A 23 9.27 -22.31 37.88
N VAL A 24 8.50 -22.12 38.95
CA VAL A 24 7.85 -20.87 39.34
C VAL A 24 8.94 -19.88 39.77
N HIS A 25 8.95 -18.65 39.28
CA HIS A 25 9.49 -17.48 39.99
C HIS A 25 8.92 -16.21 39.32
N THR A 26 8.05 -15.41 39.96
CA THR A 26 8.28 -14.51 41.11
C THR A 26 9.31 -13.43 40.79
N LEU A 27 8.78 -12.20 40.71
CA LEU A 27 9.46 -10.90 40.65
C LEU A 27 10.69 -10.84 41.57
N GLY A 28 11.83 -10.47 40.98
CA GLY A 28 13.09 -10.25 41.69
C GLY A 28 14.00 -9.30 40.92
N THR A 29 14.14 -8.09 41.47
CA THR A 29 15.08 -7.02 41.12
C THR A 29 16.47 -7.48 40.67
N PHE A 30 16.95 -6.95 39.53
CA PHE A 30 18.35 -7.05 39.11
C PHE A 30 19.08 -5.70 39.18
N LYS A 31 20.22 -5.72 39.89
CA LYS A 31 21.22 -4.66 39.99
C LYS A 31 22.02 -4.53 38.70
N SER A 32 22.48 -3.31 38.44
CA SER A 32 23.40 -2.92 37.39
C SER A 32 24.74 -3.67 37.44
N SER A 33 25.20 -4.14 36.28
CA SER A 33 26.62 -4.15 35.93
C SER A 33 26.77 -3.99 34.43
N SER A 34 27.51 -2.95 34.05
CA SER A 34 27.96 -2.57 32.71
C SER A 34 28.74 -3.67 32.00
N LEU A 35 28.41 -3.93 30.73
CA LEU A 35 29.30 -4.51 29.71
C LEU A 35 28.75 -4.20 28.29
N GLU A 36 29.63 -3.54 27.52
CA GLU A 36 29.87 -3.66 26.07
C GLU A 36 28.75 -3.43 25.04
N ARG A 37 29.01 -2.44 24.17
CA ARG A 37 28.30 -2.21 22.90
C ARG A 37 28.58 -3.39 21.95
N GLY A 38 27.56 -4.22 21.72
CA GLY A 38 27.52 -5.26 20.69
C GLY A 38 26.26 -5.09 19.85
N ALA A 39 26.34 -5.50 18.58
CA ALA A 39 25.36 -5.32 17.51
C ALA A 39 23.87 -5.46 17.93
N CYS A 40 23.01 -4.60 17.37
CA CYS A 40 21.56 -4.84 17.37
C CYS A 40 21.29 -6.15 16.60
N GLU A 41 21.16 -7.25 17.32
CA GLU A 41 20.51 -8.45 16.81
C GLU A 41 19.05 -8.09 16.49
N GLU A 42 18.69 -8.28 15.22
CA GLU A 42 17.31 -8.26 14.74
C GLU A 42 16.50 -9.26 15.59
N ILE A 43 15.56 -8.75 16.40
CA ILE A 43 14.76 -9.59 17.30
C ILE A 43 13.82 -10.43 16.43
N ARG A 44 14.24 -11.64 16.09
CA ARG A 44 13.42 -12.62 15.37
C ARG A 44 12.58 -13.40 16.37
N VAL A 45 11.31 -13.04 16.47
CA VAL A 45 10.33 -13.81 17.24
C VAL A 45 9.93 -15.03 16.41
N LYS A 46 10.25 -16.23 16.91
CA LYS A 46 9.79 -17.50 16.32
C LYS A 46 8.51 -17.93 17.03
N LEU A 47 7.38 -17.75 16.37
CA LEU A 47 6.09 -18.26 16.83
C LEU A 47 5.86 -19.65 16.23
N VAL A 48 5.52 -20.64 17.07
CA VAL A 48 5.14 -21.99 16.63
C VAL A 48 3.69 -22.19 17.04
N ILE A 49 2.82 -22.40 16.05
CA ILE A 49 1.39 -22.59 16.25
C ILE A 49 1.03 -24.00 15.75
N ASP A 50 0.41 -24.79 16.62
CA ASP A 50 -0.14 -26.09 16.25
C ASP A 50 -1.50 -25.88 15.58
N LEU A 51 -1.59 -26.22 14.29
CA LEU A 51 -2.82 -26.15 13.52
C LEU A 51 -3.53 -27.51 13.52
N PRO A 52 -4.85 -27.57 13.72
CA PRO A 52 -5.60 -28.82 13.60
C PRO A 52 -5.56 -29.33 12.15
N ASP A 53 -5.50 -30.66 11.98
CA ASP A 53 -5.33 -31.33 10.67
C ASP A 53 -6.27 -30.83 9.55
N PRO A 54 -7.56 -30.49 9.81
CA PRO A 54 -8.43 -29.94 8.78
C PRO A 54 -7.94 -28.59 8.22
N LEU A 55 -7.38 -27.73 9.07
CA LEU A 55 -6.82 -26.44 8.66
C LEU A 55 -5.51 -26.62 7.89
N VAL A 56 -4.66 -27.57 8.30
CA VAL A 56 -3.45 -27.93 7.55
C VAL A 56 -3.82 -28.41 6.14
N GLY A 57 -4.92 -29.15 6.00
CA GLY A 57 -5.47 -29.56 4.70
C GLY A 57 -5.85 -28.36 3.83
N GLN A 58 -6.57 -27.39 4.39
CA GLN A 58 -6.97 -26.18 3.66
C GLN A 58 -5.79 -25.31 3.24
N VAL A 59 -4.78 -25.15 4.10
CA VAL A 59 -3.55 -24.41 3.77
C VAL A 59 -2.83 -25.08 2.59
N LYS A 60 -2.75 -26.41 2.58
CA LYS A 60 -2.13 -27.15 1.46
C LYS A 60 -2.89 -26.98 0.16
N THR A 61 -4.23 -27.00 0.21
CA THR A 61 -5.07 -26.76 -0.96
C THR A 61 -4.85 -25.35 -1.51
N ALA A 62 -4.84 -24.32 -0.66
CA ALA A 62 -4.61 -22.93 -1.07
C ALA A 62 -3.22 -22.71 -1.72
N VAL A 63 -2.19 -23.42 -1.25
CA VAL A 63 -0.85 -23.40 -1.87
C VAL A 63 -0.83 -24.17 -3.21
N GLN A 64 -1.56 -25.29 -3.30
CA GLN A 64 -1.59 -26.13 -4.50
C GLN A 64 -2.42 -25.53 -5.64
N GLU A 65 -3.42 -24.71 -5.32
CA GLU A 65 -4.27 -24.01 -6.29
C GLU A 65 -3.58 -22.77 -6.90
N GLY A 66 -2.29 -22.56 -6.60
CA GLY A 66 -1.42 -21.61 -7.30
C GLY A 66 -1.39 -20.20 -6.75
N GLY A 67 -2.03 -19.95 -5.59
CA GLY A 67 -2.07 -18.61 -5.00
C GLY A 67 -0.87 -18.22 -4.14
N TYR A 68 -0.01 -19.18 -3.75
CA TYR A 68 1.12 -18.97 -2.82
C TYR A 68 2.21 -20.00 -3.09
N GLU A 69 3.50 -19.64 -3.06
CA GLU A 69 4.63 -20.55 -3.28
C GLU A 69 4.72 -21.64 -2.21
N ASN A 70 4.36 -21.32 -0.97
CA ASN A 70 4.41 -22.25 0.15
C ASN A 70 3.53 -21.82 1.34
N ALA A 71 3.34 -22.73 2.29
CA ALA A 71 2.51 -22.48 3.48
C ALA A 71 2.99 -21.32 4.35
N ARG A 72 4.30 -20.99 4.33
CA ARG A 72 4.82 -19.85 5.09
C ARG A 72 4.40 -18.53 4.46
N GLU A 73 4.49 -18.44 3.14
CA GLU A 73 4.00 -17.27 2.40
C GLU A 73 2.50 -17.08 2.61
N PHE A 74 1.70 -18.15 2.44
CA PHE A 74 0.27 -18.12 2.75
C PHE A 74 -0.03 -17.56 4.15
N VAL A 75 0.64 -18.07 5.18
CA VAL A 75 0.42 -17.62 6.57
C VAL A 75 0.92 -16.19 6.79
N THR A 76 2.04 -15.81 6.18
CA THR A 76 2.61 -14.46 6.31
C THR A 76 1.68 -13.43 5.67
N THR A 77 1.27 -13.68 4.42
CA THR A 77 0.31 -12.85 3.70
C THR A 77 -1.04 -12.82 4.38
N ALA A 78 -1.53 -13.93 4.94
CA ALA A 78 -2.79 -13.95 5.69
C ALA A 78 -2.71 -13.13 6.99
N ILE A 79 -1.58 -13.16 7.70
CA ILE A 79 -1.34 -12.34 8.89
C ILE A 79 -1.21 -10.88 8.50
N GLU A 80 -0.48 -10.55 7.43
CA GLU A 80 -0.33 -9.18 6.95
C GLU A 80 -1.67 -8.62 6.47
N ASN A 81 -2.44 -9.39 5.70
CA ASN A 81 -3.81 -9.04 5.31
C ASN A 81 -4.70 -8.88 6.53
N GLN A 82 -4.61 -9.74 7.54
CA GLN A 82 -5.42 -9.63 8.76
C GLN A 82 -5.01 -8.41 9.59
N LEU A 83 -3.73 -8.10 9.68
CA LEU A 83 -3.23 -6.89 10.34
C LEU A 83 -3.64 -5.64 9.57
N GLU A 84 -3.61 -5.67 8.24
CA GLU A 84 -4.13 -4.61 7.39
C GLU A 84 -5.65 -4.49 7.58
N LEU A 85 -6.40 -5.60 7.65
CA LEU A 85 -7.84 -5.59 7.95
C LEU A 85 -8.14 -5.19 9.40
N GLU A 86 -7.22 -5.32 10.35
CA GLU A 86 -7.38 -4.81 11.72
C GLU A 86 -6.92 -3.36 11.84
N GLU A 87 -6.01 -2.91 10.97
CA GLU A 87 -5.53 -1.54 10.81
C GLU A 87 -6.45 -0.70 9.91
N TYR A 88 -7.31 -1.34 9.09
CA TYR A 88 -8.32 -0.71 8.21
C TYR A 88 -9.80 -1.16 8.41
N GLY A 89 -10.09 -2.25 9.13
CA GLY A 89 -11.44 -2.79 9.39
C GLY A 89 -11.88 -2.66 10.85
N ASP A 90 -13.16 -2.38 11.06
CA ASP A 90 -13.73 -1.86 12.31
C ASP A 90 -13.66 -2.82 13.53
N ASN A 91 -13.23 -2.27 14.66
CA ASN A 91 -14.04 -2.36 15.87
C ASN A 91 -13.90 -1.10 16.72
N GLU A 92 -15.05 -0.67 17.24
CA GLU A 92 -15.32 0.46 18.13
C GLU A 92 -14.75 0.23 19.54
N PHE A 93 -13.53 -0.27 19.64
CA PHE A 93 -12.83 -0.47 20.90
C PHE A 93 -11.54 0.32 20.88
N LYS A 94 -11.44 1.25 21.83
CA LYS A 94 -10.17 1.82 22.28
C LYS A 94 -9.13 0.71 22.32
N THR A 95 -7.96 0.96 21.75
CA THR A 95 -6.84 0.04 21.98
C THR A 95 -6.62 -0.06 23.51
N LEU A 96 -6.11 -1.20 23.98
CA LEU A 96 -5.85 -1.38 25.42
C LEU A 96 -4.95 -0.24 25.96
N ASP A 97 -4.05 0.26 25.11
CA ASP A 97 -3.17 1.38 25.39
C ASP A 97 -3.92 2.73 25.48
N GLU A 98 -4.89 2.99 24.60
CA GLU A 98 -5.79 4.16 24.68
C GLU A 98 -6.70 4.13 25.92
N ALA A 99 -7.10 2.95 26.40
CA ALA A 99 -7.87 2.81 27.65
C ALA A 99 -7.02 3.01 28.92
N ILE A 100 -5.69 2.82 28.82
CA ILE A 100 -4.73 3.04 29.92
C ILE A 100 -4.34 4.52 30.01
N GLU A 101 -4.15 5.21 28.88
CA GLU A 101 -3.84 6.65 28.86
C GLU A 101 -4.98 7.54 29.40
N GLU A 102 -6.24 7.13 29.21
CA GLU A 102 -7.40 7.85 29.75
C GLU A 102 -7.57 7.64 31.27
N PHE A 103 -6.96 6.58 31.82
CA PHE A 103 -6.96 6.33 33.27
C PHE A 103 -5.86 7.13 34.00
N ASP A 104 -4.71 7.31 33.35
CA ASP A 104 -3.55 8.04 33.91
C ASP A 104 -3.66 9.58 33.82
N THR A 105 -4.58 10.11 33.01
CA THR A 105 -4.79 11.56 32.88
C THR A 105 -5.81 12.15 33.87
N SER A 106 -6.37 11.33 34.78
CA SER A 106 -7.34 11.78 35.78
C SER A 106 -6.76 12.30 37.10
N GLU A 107 -5.44 12.35 37.26
CA GLU A 107 -4.80 13.04 38.39
C GLU A 107 -3.57 13.84 37.95
N SER A 108 -3.77 15.11 37.59
CA SER A 108 -3.00 16.26 38.13
C SER A 108 -3.36 17.54 37.38
N ARG A 109 -4.28 18.30 37.97
CA ARG A 109 -4.37 19.75 37.73
C ARG A 109 -3.20 20.43 38.42
N SER A 110 -2.42 21.20 37.68
CA SER A 110 -2.05 22.61 37.93
C SER A 110 -0.66 22.94 37.37
N SER A 111 -0.58 23.88 36.43
CA SER A 111 -0.02 25.21 36.67
C SER A 111 0.10 25.99 35.37
N ASP A 112 -0.28 27.26 35.46
CA ASP A 112 -0.10 28.31 34.46
C ASP A 112 1.33 28.40 33.93
N ASN A 113 1.47 28.74 32.64
CA ASN A 113 2.30 29.90 32.27
C ASN A 113 1.99 30.41 30.87
N GLN A 114 1.77 31.73 30.80
CA GLN A 114 1.77 32.56 29.61
C GLN A 114 3.19 32.80 29.10
N ALA A 115 3.35 32.74 27.78
CA ALA A 115 4.31 33.45 26.90
C ALA A 115 4.26 32.70 25.57
N SER A 116 4.30 33.27 24.37
CA SER A 116 4.34 34.64 23.85
C SER A 116 4.17 34.44 22.34
N GLU A 117 3.38 35.27 21.67
CA GLU A 117 3.26 35.29 20.22
C GLU A 117 4.62 35.64 19.60
N GLU A 118 5.23 34.70 18.89
CA GLU A 118 6.24 34.98 17.86
C GLU A 118 5.86 34.16 16.63
N GLU A 119 5.39 34.86 15.59
CA GLU A 119 5.34 34.32 14.24
C GLU A 119 6.77 34.10 13.73
N PRO A 120 7.06 32.93 13.12
CA PRO A 120 8.13 32.83 12.15
C PRO A 120 7.51 32.77 10.75
N GLN A 121 7.48 33.92 10.08
CA GLN A 121 7.65 33.94 8.62
C GLN A 121 9.11 33.62 8.33
N GLU A 122 9.39 32.43 7.77
CA GLU A 122 10.36 32.19 6.69
C GLU A 122 10.52 30.69 6.35
N SER A 123 10.39 30.41 5.04
CA SER A 123 10.76 29.19 4.27
C SER A 123 10.11 27.84 4.61
N THR A 124 9.02 27.51 3.91
CA THR A 124 8.40 26.19 3.79
C THR A 124 9.12 25.24 2.80
N ASP A 125 10.26 25.65 2.24
CA ASP A 125 10.86 25.04 1.03
C ASP A 125 11.74 23.79 1.28
N VAL A 126 11.88 23.33 2.53
CA VAL A 126 12.80 22.23 2.87
C VAL A 126 12.13 20.84 2.79
N LEU A 127 10.79 20.78 2.79
CA LEU A 127 10.06 19.50 2.90
C LEU A 127 9.68 18.87 1.56
N THR A 128 9.68 19.64 0.46
CA THR A 128 9.35 19.21 -0.91
C THR A 128 10.56 19.24 -1.84
N ASP A 129 11.78 19.32 -1.30
CA ASP A 129 13.01 19.32 -2.10
C ASP A 129 13.01 18.08 -3.02
N GLY A 130 13.02 18.31 -4.34
CA GLY A 130 12.88 17.26 -5.37
C GLY A 130 11.46 16.90 -5.83
N LEU A 131 10.40 17.49 -5.26
CA LEU A 131 8.98 17.31 -5.69
C LEU A 131 8.36 18.56 -6.33
N GLY A 132 9.10 19.67 -6.40
CA GLY A 132 8.63 20.91 -7.00
C GLY A 132 8.18 20.72 -8.45
N ARG A 133 7.12 21.44 -8.83
CA ARG A 133 6.62 21.45 -10.21
C ARG A 133 7.59 22.17 -11.16
N GLN A 134 7.85 21.55 -12.30
CA GLN A 134 8.72 22.07 -13.35
C GLN A 134 8.03 21.94 -14.72
N GLU A 135 8.54 22.66 -15.72
CA GLU A 135 8.18 22.48 -17.13
C GLU A 135 9.12 21.43 -17.74
N TYR A 136 8.55 20.34 -18.28
CA TYR A 136 9.32 19.16 -18.69
C TYR A 136 9.56 19.05 -20.21
N ASP A 137 9.48 20.16 -20.96
CA ASP A 137 9.58 20.18 -22.43
C ASP A 137 10.81 19.47 -23.02
N ALA A 138 11.89 19.35 -22.23
CA ALA A 138 13.15 18.73 -22.62
C ALA A 138 13.43 17.37 -21.96
N VAL A 139 12.52 16.85 -21.13
CA VAL A 139 12.69 15.56 -20.45
C VAL A 139 12.44 14.42 -21.43
N PRO A 140 13.44 13.57 -21.73
CA PRO A 140 13.20 12.44 -22.61
C PRO A 140 12.46 11.33 -21.89
N THR A 141 11.60 10.65 -22.64
CA THR A 141 10.72 9.61 -22.15
C THR A 141 11.07 8.24 -22.74
N VAL A 142 10.57 7.18 -22.09
CA VAL A 142 10.59 5.81 -22.59
C VAL A 142 9.21 5.43 -23.14
N PRO A 143 9.13 4.43 -24.04
CA PRO A 143 7.85 3.83 -24.40
C PRO A 143 7.12 3.28 -23.16
N PRO A 144 5.78 3.17 -23.20
CA PRO A 144 5.04 2.47 -22.16
C PRO A 144 5.48 0.99 -22.07
N PRO A 145 5.30 0.36 -20.90
CA PRO A 145 5.68 -1.04 -20.70
C PRO A 145 4.92 -1.96 -21.67
N ASP A 146 5.57 -3.06 -22.05
CA ASP A 146 4.94 -4.12 -22.83
C ASP A 146 3.77 -4.74 -22.03
N PRO A 147 2.53 -4.74 -22.55
CA PRO A 147 1.38 -5.34 -21.87
C PRO A 147 1.58 -6.81 -21.47
N GLU A 148 2.43 -7.57 -22.17
CA GLU A 148 2.73 -8.97 -21.81
C GLU A 148 3.49 -9.10 -20.48
N ARG A 149 4.07 -8.01 -19.99
CA ARG A 149 4.79 -7.95 -18.70
C ARG A 149 3.90 -7.49 -17.55
N LEU A 150 2.64 -7.16 -17.80
CA LEU A 150 1.71 -6.67 -16.79
C LEU A 150 0.66 -7.73 -16.47
N ASP A 151 0.16 -7.71 -15.23
CA ASP A 151 -0.96 -8.57 -14.87
C ASP A 151 -2.23 -8.11 -15.61
N PRO A 152 -2.99 -9.03 -16.22
CA PRO A 152 -4.24 -8.69 -16.88
C PRO A 152 -5.31 -8.32 -15.84
N GLY A 153 -6.26 -7.48 -16.25
CA GLY A 153 -7.37 -7.04 -15.40
C GLY A 153 -7.14 -5.68 -14.74
N PRO A 154 -8.04 -5.29 -13.81
CA PRO A 154 -7.95 -4.00 -13.12
C PRO A 154 -6.73 -3.93 -12.21
N LEU A 155 -6.36 -2.71 -11.81
CA LEU A 155 -5.22 -2.49 -10.92
C LEU A 155 -5.41 -3.23 -9.61
N TRP A 156 -4.35 -3.93 -9.18
CA TRP A 156 -4.35 -4.70 -7.95
C TRP A 156 -4.84 -3.87 -6.75
N GLY A 157 -5.54 -4.53 -5.82
CA GLY A 157 -6.20 -3.86 -4.70
C GLY A 157 -5.24 -3.16 -3.73
N GLN A 158 -3.97 -3.55 -3.69
CA GLN A 158 -2.96 -2.89 -2.86
C GLN A 158 -2.42 -1.59 -3.48
N TYR A 159 -2.66 -1.34 -4.77
CA TYR A 159 -2.43 -0.05 -5.42
C TYR A 159 -3.57 0.91 -5.09
N ASN A 160 -3.86 1.09 -3.80
CA ASN A 160 -5.12 1.63 -3.30
C ASN A 160 -5.25 3.16 -3.35
N ARG A 161 -4.23 3.87 -3.82
CA ARG A 161 -4.19 5.35 -3.91
C ARG A 161 -3.46 5.80 -5.16
N VAL A 162 -3.76 7.01 -5.61
CA VAL A 162 -3.19 7.64 -6.81
C VAL A 162 -2.09 8.63 -6.43
N PHE A 163 -2.25 9.40 -5.35
CA PHE A 163 -1.28 10.40 -4.91
C PHE A 163 0.14 9.85 -4.65
N PRO A 164 0.33 8.65 -4.07
CA PRO A 164 1.66 8.03 -3.99
C PRO A 164 2.34 7.89 -5.37
N ALA A 165 1.60 7.51 -6.42
CA ALA A 165 2.12 7.44 -7.77
C ALA A 165 2.49 8.82 -8.31
N LYS A 166 1.74 9.88 -7.94
CA LYS A 166 2.08 11.27 -8.27
C LYS A 166 3.45 11.67 -7.72
N ILE A 167 3.75 11.36 -6.46
CA ILE A 167 5.06 11.62 -5.86
C ILE A 167 6.16 10.93 -6.66
N VAL A 168 5.95 9.67 -7.01
CA VAL A 168 6.94 8.85 -7.73
C VAL A 168 7.22 9.41 -9.11
N VAL A 169 6.20 9.69 -9.92
CA VAL A 169 6.43 10.23 -11.29
C VAL A 169 7.00 11.65 -11.26
N ARG A 170 6.59 12.49 -10.29
CA ARG A 170 7.15 13.83 -10.12
C ARG A 170 8.63 13.76 -9.77
N ARG A 171 9.00 12.89 -8.83
CA ARG A 171 10.40 12.72 -8.43
C ARG A 171 11.24 12.18 -9.58
N LEU A 172 10.72 11.18 -10.31
CA LEU A 172 11.41 10.61 -11.46
C LEU A 172 11.64 11.66 -12.56
N ALA A 173 10.61 12.45 -12.90
CA ALA A 173 10.72 13.53 -13.88
C ALA A 173 11.82 14.53 -13.51
N ASN A 174 11.82 14.99 -12.26
CA ASN A 174 12.83 15.93 -11.75
C ASN A 174 14.25 15.33 -11.80
N MET A 175 14.42 14.06 -11.41
CA MET A 175 15.73 13.40 -11.49
C MET A 175 16.23 13.24 -12.94
N VAL A 176 15.34 12.94 -13.88
CA VAL A 176 15.70 12.87 -15.30
C VAL A 176 16.08 14.25 -15.83
N GLN A 177 15.35 15.30 -15.45
CA GLN A 177 15.67 16.67 -15.81
C GLN A 177 17.04 17.10 -15.28
N ASP A 178 17.33 16.88 -14.00
CA ASP A 178 18.62 17.19 -13.37
C ASP A 178 19.79 16.50 -14.08
N GLN A 179 19.61 15.24 -14.49
CA GLN A 179 20.62 14.50 -15.25
C GLN A 179 20.82 15.05 -16.68
N ASN A 180 19.74 15.50 -17.33
CA ASN A 180 19.79 16.09 -18.65
C ASN A 180 20.50 17.45 -18.62
N GLU A 181 20.18 18.31 -17.64
CA GLU A 181 20.78 19.64 -17.47
C GLU A 181 22.26 19.57 -17.09
N SER A 182 22.66 18.58 -16.29
CA SER A 182 24.07 18.36 -15.90
C SER A 182 24.95 17.84 -17.05
N GLY A 183 24.36 17.57 -18.23
CA GLY A 183 25.11 17.18 -19.43
C GLY A 183 25.72 15.79 -19.35
N SER A 184 25.21 14.94 -18.45
CA SER A 184 25.59 13.53 -18.30
C SER A 184 24.97 12.69 -19.42
N LEU A 185 25.23 13.09 -20.67
CA LEU A 185 24.70 12.46 -21.88
C LEU A 185 25.52 11.19 -22.17
N SER A 186 24.90 10.04 -21.97
CA SER A 186 25.37 8.76 -22.49
C SER A 186 24.25 8.10 -23.29
N GLY A 187 24.28 8.21 -24.62
CA GLY A 187 23.43 7.42 -25.52
C GLY A 187 22.25 8.15 -26.15
N ASN A 188 21.28 7.35 -26.64
CA ASN A 188 20.32 7.62 -27.71
C ASN A 188 19.23 8.69 -27.40
N GLY A 189 19.44 9.56 -26.42
CA GLY A 189 18.46 10.57 -25.99
C GLY A 189 17.32 10.02 -25.14
N ILE A 190 17.49 8.86 -24.50
CA ILE A 190 16.56 8.27 -23.52
C ILE A 190 17.30 8.18 -22.19
N HIS A 191 16.67 8.63 -21.10
CA HIS A 191 17.26 8.56 -19.76
C HIS A 191 16.58 7.50 -18.91
N TRP A 192 17.43 6.65 -18.33
CA TRP A 192 17.08 5.59 -17.41
C TRP A 192 17.78 5.86 -16.08
N ILE A 193 17.05 5.80 -14.98
CA ILE A 193 17.58 5.93 -13.62
C ILE A 193 17.78 4.53 -13.04
N GLU A 194 18.87 4.30 -12.31
CA GLU A 194 19.09 3.04 -11.59
C GLU A 194 17.98 2.83 -10.55
N LEU A 195 17.30 1.67 -10.62
CA LEU A 195 16.07 1.44 -9.88
C LEU A 195 16.30 1.45 -8.36
N ASP A 196 17.31 0.74 -7.86
CA ASP A 196 17.60 0.65 -6.43
C ASP A 196 17.86 2.04 -5.83
N HIS A 197 18.65 2.87 -6.52
CA HIS A 197 18.90 4.25 -6.11
C HIS A 197 17.61 5.08 -6.11
N PHE A 198 16.77 4.92 -7.12
CA PHE A 198 15.50 5.63 -7.22
C PHE A 198 14.51 5.19 -6.12
N GLN A 199 14.43 3.89 -5.84
CA GLN A 199 13.56 3.33 -4.80
C GLN A 199 13.90 3.91 -3.43
N ASP A 200 15.17 3.84 -3.04
CA ASP A 200 15.66 4.40 -1.77
C ASP A 200 15.32 5.89 -1.62
N ASP A 201 15.62 6.68 -2.66
CA ASP A 201 15.42 8.14 -2.67
C ASP A 201 13.94 8.50 -2.63
N ALA A 202 13.12 7.92 -3.52
CA ALA A 202 11.70 8.22 -3.61
C ALA A 202 10.92 7.73 -2.37
N ALA A 203 11.25 6.56 -1.82
CA ALA A 203 10.62 6.05 -0.60
C ALA A 203 10.97 6.90 0.63
N GLN A 204 12.23 7.36 0.73
CA GLN A 204 12.64 8.27 1.79
C GLN A 204 11.95 9.64 1.70
N LEU A 205 11.85 10.18 0.49
CA LEU A 205 11.15 11.44 0.21
C LEU A 205 9.65 11.34 0.53
N ALA A 206 8.99 10.27 0.05
CA ALA A 206 7.59 9.99 0.34
C ALA A 206 7.33 9.79 1.83
N ARG A 207 8.27 9.19 2.59
CA ARG A 207 8.16 9.07 4.05
C ARG A 207 8.20 10.42 4.72
N ASN A 208 9.20 11.23 4.41
CA ASN A 208 9.38 12.53 5.04
C ASN A 208 8.16 13.42 4.79
N TYR A 209 7.67 13.42 3.56
CA TYR A 209 6.48 14.18 3.19
C TYR A 209 5.20 13.60 3.81
N GLY A 210 5.03 12.28 3.76
CA GLY A 210 3.88 11.59 4.33
C GLY A 210 3.76 11.76 5.84
N LEU A 211 4.87 11.78 6.58
CA LEU A 211 4.85 12.06 8.01
C LEU A 211 4.32 13.47 8.29
N THR A 212 4.65 14.43 7.44
CA THR A 212 4.13 15.81 7.53
C THR A 212 2.63 15.85 7.26
N ILE A 213 2.16 15.21 6.17
CA ILE A 213 0.73 15.10 5.84
C ILE A 213 -0.04 14.40 6.97
N ARG A 214 0.53 13.35 7.58
CA ARG A 214 -0.08 12.61 8.68
C ARG A 214 -0.36 13.51 9.89
N GLU A 215 0.51 14.47 10.18
CA GLU A 215 0.26 15.45 11.24
C GLU A 215 -0.89 16.40 10.88
N TYR A 216 -1.07 16.75 9.60
CA TYR A 216 -2.24 17.51 9.15
C TYR A 216 -3.52 16.68 9.16
N ASP A 217 -3.48 15.39 8.79
CA ASP A 217 -4.60 14.47 8.93
C ASP A 217 -5.11 14.43 10.39
N LYS A 218 -4.18 14.38 11.36
CA LYS A 218 -4.50 14.44 12.80
C LYS A 218 -5.11 15.79 13.18
N LYS A 219 -4.51 16.91 12.77
CA LYS A 219 -5.02 18.27 13.05
C LYS A 219 -6.43 18.48 12.50
N LYS A 220 -6.71 17.96 11.30
CA LYS A 220 -8.01 18.01 10.64
C LYS A 220 -8.99 16.93 11.10
N SER A 221 -8.57 16.03 12.00
CA SER A 221 -9.39 14.91 12.51
C SER A 221 -9.98 14.04 11.39
N ARG A 222 -9.22 13.82 10.31
CA ARG A 222 -9.67 13.00 9.16
C ARG A 222 -9.92 11.57 9.59
N GLY A 223 -11.06 11.02 9.17
CA GLY A 223 -11.47 9.66 9.47
C GLY A 223 -10.56 8.61 8.82
N ARG A 224 -10.62 7.38 9.34
CA ARG A 224 -9.97 6.20 8.75
C ARG A 224 -10.54 5.96 7.35
N GLY A 225 -9.72 6.21 6.32
CA GLY A 225 -10.14 6.16 4.91
C GLY A 225 -10.22 7.52 4.20
N GLU A 226 -10.32 8.60 4.97
CA GLU A 226 -10.24 10.00 4.48
C GLU A 226 -8.81 10.57 4.62
N LYS A 227 -7.97 9.92 5.43
CA LYS A 227 -6.56 10.25 5.60
C LYS A 227 -5.86 10.33 4.24
N VAL A 228 -5.23 11.46 4.00
CA VAL A 228 -4.51 11.75 2.77
C VAL A 228 -3.12 11.14 2.80
N ALA A 229 -2.52 10.94 3.98
CA ALA A 229 -1.26 10.22 4.13
C ALA A 229 -1.38 8.70 3.89
N SER A 230 -2.59 8.17 3.68
CA SER A 230 -2.78 6.76 3.34
C SER A 230 -2.03 6.39 2.07
N GLY A 231 -1.36 5.24 2.08
CA GLY A 231 -0.50 4.79 0.97
C GLY A 231 0.93 5.30 1.04
N LEU A 232 1.23 6.33 1.85
CA LEU A 232 2.60 6.80 2.07
C LEU A 232 3.30 5.99 3.19
N PRO A 233 4.63 5.88 3.17
CA PRO A 233 5.40 5.06 4.11
C PRO A 233 5.52 5.76 5.48
N THR A 234 4.40 5.86 6.19
CA THR A 234 4.26 6.57 7.48
C THR A 234 4.09 5.64 8.67
N GLY A 235 4.26 4.32 8.45
CA GLY A 235 4.18 3.33 9.51
C GLY A 235 5.26 3.50 10.57
N ASP A 236 4.99 2.95 11.75
CA ASP A 236 5.88 3.01 12.91
C ASP A 236 7.18 2.22 12.67
N ASP A 237 7.12 1.15 11.87
CA ASP A 237 8.27 0.45 11.31
C ASP A 237 8.67 1.13 9.97
N PRO A 238 9.73 1.97 9.96
CA PRO A 238 10.09 2.74 8.79
C PRO A 238 10.44 1.86 7.60
N ASP A 239 11.21 0.81 7.83
CA ASP A 239 11.77 -0.04 6.79
C ASP A 239 10.64 -0.84 6.13
N LYS A 240 9.80 -1.52 6.91
CA LYS A 240 8.63 -2.23 6.34
C LYS A 240 7.67 -1.31 5.60
N SER A 241 7.47 -0.09 6.09
CA SER A 241 6.58 0.86 5.43
C SER A 241 7.13 1.33 4.09
N LYS A 242 8.46 1.51 3.98
CA LYS A 242 9.16 1.85 2.73
C LYS A 242 9.18 0.67 1.76
N ASP A 243 9.50 -0.53 2.21
CA ASP A 243 9.47 -1.74 1.37
C ASP A 243 8.09 -1.91 0.70
N ARG A 244 7.01 -1.67 1.46
CA ARG A 244 5.64 -1.69 0.92
C ARG A 244 5.40 -0.58 -0.10
N PHE A 245 5.89 0.63 0.18
CA PHE A 245 5.78 1.75 -0.77
C PHE A 245 6.55 1.48 -2.06
N GLU A 246 7.75 0.94 -1.97
CA GLU A 246 8.56 0.54 -3.12
C GLU A 246 7.84 -0.53 -3.94
N THR A 247 7.36 -1.59 -3.29
CA THR A 247 6.63 -2.69 -3.94
C THR A 247 5.34 -2.21 -4.62
N HIS A 248 4.54 -1.38 -3.95
CA HIS A 248 3.20 -1.01 -4.43
C HIS A 248 3.16 0.25 -5.29
N PHE A 249 4.03 1.23 -5.01
CA PHE A 249 3.92 2.57 -5.58
C PHE A 249 5.14 3.00 -6.37
N ILE A 250 6.24 2.24 -6.37
CA ILE A 250 7.35 2.44 -7.31
C ILE A 250 7.36 1.30 -8.34
N GLY A 251 7.45 0.07 -7.86
CA GLY A 251 7.50 -1.13 -8.68
C GLY A 251 8.88 -1.72 -8.84
N TYR A 252 8.91 -2.94 -9.38
CA TYR A 252 10.12 -3.69 -9.73
C TYR A 252 9.79 -4.69 -10.85
N SER A 253 10.84 -5.29 -11.42
CA SER A 253 10.72 -6.44 -12.33
C SER A 253 10.93 -7.73 -11.55
N ASP A 254 9.97 -8.65 -11.57
CA ASP A 254 10.07 -9.93 -10.89
C ASP A 254 11.03 -10.89 -11.63
N ARG A 255 11.22 -12.09 -11.10
CA ARG A 255 12.10 -13.11 -11.69
C ARG A 255 11.64 -13.60 -13.08
N ASN A 256 10.36 -13.42 -13.40
CA ASN A 256 9.76 -13.76 -14.69
C ASN A 256 9.76 -12.57 -15.67
N ARG A 257 10.31 -11.42 -15.24
CA ARG A 257 10.34 -10.14 -15.98
C ARG A 257 8.98 -9.44 -16.07
N ASN A 258 8.03 -9.86 -15.24
CA ASN A 258 6.76 -9.17 -15.05
C ASN A 258 6.99 -7.94 -14.19
N LEU A 259 6.29 -6.86 -14.48
CA LEU A 259 6.36 -5.62 -13.76
C LEU A 259 5.33 -5.61 -12.64
N THR A 260 5.78 -5.22 -11.45
CA THR A 260 4.93 -5.00 -10.26
C THR A 260 4.87 -3.51 -9.94
N GLY A 261 3.85 -3.06 -9.23
CA GLY A 261 3.67 -1.68 -8.78
C GLY A 261 2.66 -0.88 -9.60
N ALA A 262 2.08 0.14 -8.97
CA ALA A 262 1.07 0.99 -9.58
C ALA A 262 1.59 1.78 -10.81
N PRO A 263 2.77 2.45 -10.78
CA PRO A 263 3.19 3.27 -11.92
C PRO A 263 3.42 2.47 -13.22
N PRO A 264 4.01 1.25 -13.21
CA PRO A 264 4.05 0.41 -14.40
C PRO A 264 2.67 0.02 -14.92
N HIS A 265 1.76 -0.42 -14.05
CA HIS A 265 0.39 -0.79 -14.44
C HIS A 265 -0.45 0.42 -14.88
N LEU A 266 -0.07 1.63 -14.46
CA LEU A 266 -0.62 2.89 -14.95
C LEU A 266 0.04 3.36 -16.25
N HIS A 267 1.01 2.62 -16.79
CA HIS A 267 1.82 3.00 -17.95
C HIS A 267 2.55 4.35 -17.78
N PHE A 268 2.81 4.77 -16.53
CA PHE A 268 3.53 6.01 -16.24
C PHE A 268 5.04 5.82 -16.25
N VAL A 269 5.50 4.59 -16.04
CA VAL A 269 6.91 4.22 -16.09
C VAL A 269 7.07 2.88 -16.80
N ASP A 270 8.26 2.63 -17.32
CA ASP A 270 8.71 1.28 -17.64
C ASP A 270 9.94 0.96 -16.79
N ILE A 271 10.12 -0.31 -16.46
CA ILE A 271 11.28 -0.81 -15.73
C ILE A 271 11.99 -1.83 -16.62
N SER A 272 13.26 -1.57 -16.92
CA SER A 272 14.13 -2.48 -17.67
C SER A 272 14.96 -3.31 -16.71
N ASP A 273 15.01 -4.63 -16.92
CA ASP A 273 15.78 -5.58 -16.12
C ASP A 273 16.83 -6.30 -16.97
N GLU A 274 17.58 -5.52 -17.76
CA GLU A 274 18.67 -6.01 -18.59
C GLU A 274 19.90 -6.38 -17.73
N ASP A 275 20.89 -5.48 -17.62
CA ASP A 275 22.12 -5.72 -16.83
C ASP A 275 22.03 -5.16 -15.41
N VAL A 276 21.35 -4.03 -15.26
CA VAL A 276 21.05 -3.35 -14.00
C VAL A 276 19.60 -2.90 -14.10
N SER A 277 18.81 -3.14 -13.05
CA SER A 277 17.43 -2.72 -13.05
C SER A 277 17.35 -1.20 -13.12
N ARG A 278 16.54 -0.68 -14.04
CA ARG A 278 16.40 0.75 -14.30
C ARG A 278 14.96 1.13 -14.55
N ILE A 279 14.61 2.34 -14.18
CA ILE A 279 13.29 2.93 -14.37
C ILE A 279 13.36 4.13 -15.32
N GLY A 280 12.39 4.22 -16.22
CA GLY A 280 12.24 5.34 -17.15
C GLY A 280 10.82 5.88 -17.08
N ILE A 281 10.67 7.19 -17.25
CA ILE A 281 9.36 7.87 -17.27
C ILE A 281 8.77 7.85 -18.68
N THR A 282 7.48 7.54 -18.81
CA THR A 282 6.78 7.56 -20.10
C THR A 282 6.21 8.93 -20.40
N ASP A 283 5.70 9.15 -21.61
CA ASP A 283 4.97 10.38 -21.95
C ASP A 283 3.76 10.60 -21.02
N ALA A 284 3.02 9.53 -20.69
CA ALA A 284 1.88 9.62 -19.78
C ALA A 284 2.31 9.94 -18.34
N GLY A 285 3.40 9.32 -17.86
CA GLY A 285 3.96 9.63 -16.55
C GLY A 285 4.47 11.06 -16.45
N LEU A 286 5.10 11.56 -17.51
CA LEU A 286 5.60 12.93 -17.59
C LEU A 286 4.45 13.95 -17.61
N ALA A 287 3.43 13.69 -18.42
CA ALA A 287 2.22 14.51 -18.45
C ALA A 287 1.53 14.56 -17.08
N PHE A 288 1.38 13.40 -16.42
CA PHE A 288 0.80 13.35 -15.08
C PHE A 288 1.68 14.06 -14.05
N ALA A 289 3.01 13.91 -14.14
CA ALA A 289 3.95 14.63 -13.29
C ALA A 289 3.73 16.13 -13.43
N GLU A 290 3.67 16.69 -14.64
CA GLU A 290 3.59 18.13 -14.90
C GLU A 290 2.36 18.83 -14.29
N LEU A 291 1.24 18.10 -14.15
CA LEU A 291 0.00 18.66 -13.61
C LEU A 291 0.19 19.25 -12.22
N TYR A 292 -0.58 20.30 -11.93
CA TYR A 292 -0.65 20.87 -10.60
C TYR A 292 -1.23 19.85 -9.60
N ASN A 293 -0.61 19.74 -8.42
CA ASN A 293 -1.08 18.91 -7.32
C ASN A 293 -1.25 19.74 -6.04
N PRO A 294 -2.42 19.76 -5.39
CA PRO A 294 -2.65 20.60 -4.22
C PRO A 294 -1.67 20.31 -3.07
N LEU A 295 -1.40 19.02 -2.80
CA LEU A 295 -0.49 18.67 -1.72
C LEU A 295 0.95 19.04 -2.03
N LEU A 296 1.42 18.93 -3.29
CA LEU A 296 2.81 19.22 -3.61
C LEU A 296 3.06 20.72 -3.83
N ASP A 297 2.09 21.42 -4.40
CA ASP A 297 2.28 22.78 -4.91
C ASP A 297 1.70 23.87 -3.99
N ASP A 298 0.63 23.59 -3.24
CA ASP A 298 0.11 24.52 -2.21
C ASP A 298 0.66 24.19 -0.83
N GLY A 299 0.78 22.89 -0.51
CA GLY A 299 1.40 22.41 0.71
C GLY A 299 0.70 21.22 1.37
N PRO A 300 1.32 20.65 2.42
CA PRO A 300 0.87 19.40 3.04
C PRO A 300 -0.44 19.51 3.83
N ASP A 301 -0.97 20.72 4.01
CA ASP A 301 -2.25 20.98 4.67
C ASP A 301 -3.43 21.07 3.68
N ALA A 302 -3.21 20.90 2.38
CA ALA A 302 -4.28 20.88 1.39
C ALA A 302 -5.37 19.83 1.72
N ASP A 303 -6.61 20.13 1.31
CA ASP A 303 -7.75 19.26 1.60
C ASP A 303 -7.83 18.03 0.71
N GLU A 304 -7.43 18.20 -0.54
CA GLU A 304 -7.62 17.22 -1.60
C GLU A 304 -6.27 16.64 -2.04
N PRO A 305 -6.16 15.30 -2.21
CA PRO A 305 -4.93 14.67 -2.66
C PRO A 305 -4.61 14.88 -4.14
N LEU A 306 -5.64 15.14 -4.95
CA LEU A 306 -5.54 15.34 -6.39
C LEU A 306 -6.32 16.58 -6.81
N SER A 307 -5.78 17.35 -7.75
CA SER A 307 -6.50 18.43 -8.44
C SER A 307 -7.60 17.90 -9.36
N ALA A 308 -8.47 18.79 -9.86
CA ALA A 308 -9.50 18.40 -10.83
C ALA A 308 -8.88 17.92 -12.14
N GLU A 309 -7.80 18.56 -12.58
CA GLU A 309 -7.05 18.21 -13.78
C GLU A 309 -6.38 16.84 -13.64
N GLU A 310 -5.80 16.51 -12.48
CA GLU A 310 -5.23 15.19 -12.22
C GLU A 310 -6.28 14.08 -12.25
N ARG A 311 -7.47 14.34 -11.68
CA ARG A 311 -8.58 13.38 -11.72
C ARG A 311 -9.07 13.14 -13.15
N SER A 312 -9.26 14.22 -13.92
CA SER A 312 -9.66 14.11 -15.33
C SER A 312 -8.62 13.32 -16.13
N PHE A 313 -7.34 13.69 -16.00
CA PHE A 313 -6.24 13.01 -16.67
C PHE A 313 -6.24 11.51 -16.36
N TYR A 314 -6.38 11.13 -15.07
CA TYR A 314 -6.39 9.73 -14.68
C TYR A 314 -7.55 8.98 -15.33
N LEU A 315 -8.77 9.55 -15.31
CA LEU A 315 -9.96 8.89 -15.85
C LEU A 315 -9.88 8.73 -17.37
N ASP A 316 -9.43 9.77 -18.08
CA ASP A 316 -9.23 9.73 -19.52
C ASP A 316 -8.13 8.71 -19.88
N HIS A 317 -7.02 8.72 -19.15
CA HIS A 317 -5.92 7.78 -19.36
C HIS A 317 -6.35 6.33 -19.10
N ALA A 318 -7.08 6.06 -18.02
CA ALA A 318 -7.61 4.73 -17.72
C ALA A 318 -8.58 4.25 -18.80
N LYS A 319 -9.47 5.14 -19.28
CA LYS A 319 -10.42 4.84 -20.35
C LYS A 319 -9.74 4.49 -21.68
N GLU A 320 -8.61 5.13 -21.97
CA GLU A 320 -7.89 4.95 -23.24
C GLU A 320 -6.86 3.80 -23.20
N ASN A 321 -6.20 3.60 -22.06
CA ASN A 321 -5.00 2.76 -21.96
C ASN A 321 -5.14 1.59 -20.97
N ILE A 322 -6.09 1.63 -20.04
CA ILE A 322 -6.23 0.66 -18.93
C ILE A 322 -7.71 0.26 -18.79
N ASN A 323 -8.27 -0.25 -19.89
CA ASN A 323 -9.71 -0.52 -20.02
C ASN A 323 -10.29 -1.33 -18.87
N ASP A 324 -9.55 -2.29 -18.33
CA ASP A 324 -10.03 -3.15 -17.24
C ASP A 324 -10.19 -2.38 -15.92
N GLU A 325 -9.30 -1.43 -15.63
CA GLU A 325 -9.43 -0.54 -14.46
C GLU A 325 -10.63 0.40 -14.63
N TYR A 326 -10.77 1.02 -15.81
CA TYR A 326 -11.92 1.88 -16.10
C TYR A 326 -13.25 1.10 -16.01
N ALA A 327 -13.30 -0.10 -16.58
CA ALA A 327 -14.45 -0.98 -16.50
C ALA A 327 -14.78 -1.40 -15.06
N ALA A 328 -13.76 -1.64 -14.23
CA ALA A 328 -13.95 -1.92 -12.81
C ALA A 328 -14.57 -0.72 -12.07
N MET A 329 -14.08 0.51 -12.33
CA MET A 329 -14.67 1.74 -11.77
C MET A 329 -16.13 1.92 -12.19
N VAL A 330 -16.45 1.72 -13.47
CA VAL A 330 -17.83 1.78 -13.97
C VAL A 330 -18.71 0.74 -13.30
N LYS A 331 -18.25 -0.51 -13.19
CA LYS A 331 -19.00 -1.60 -12.54
C LYS A 331 -19.27 -1.30 -11.07
N ALA A 332 -18.27 -0.78 -10.35
CA ALA A 332 -18.42 -0.37 -8.96
C ALA A 332 -19.41 0.80 -8.83
N ALA A 333 -19.31 1.81 -9.70
CA ALA A 333 -20.22 2.94 -9.72
C ALA A 333 -21.66 2.52 -9.99
N GLN A 334 -21.88 1.62 -10.96
CA GLN A 334 -23.18 1.06 -11.27
C GLN A 334 -23.75 0.29 -10.07
N ALA A 335 -22.95 -0.57 -9.42
CA ALA A 335 -23.38 -1.30 -8.24
C ALA A 335 -23.81 -0.37 -7.10
N VAL A 336 -23.05 0.72 -6.86
CA VAL A 336 -23.42 1.74 -5.87
C VAL A 336 -24.74 2.42 -6.26
N ASN A 337 -24.92 2.78 -7.53
CA ASN A 337 -26.14 3.40 -8.05
C ASN A 337 -27.37 2.49 -7.90
N GLU A 338 -27.20 1.18 -8.07
CA GLU A 338 -28.25 0.16 -7.93
C GLU A 338 -28.54 -0.21 -6.47
N GLY A 339 -27.81 0.36 -5.51
CA GLY A 339 -28.03 0.21 -4.08
C GLY A 339 -27.11 -0.80 -3.38
N SER A 340 -26.17 -1.43 -4.09
CA SER A 340 -25.10 -2.27 -3.54
C SER A 340 -23.96 -1.42 -2.96
N ASN A 341 -24.31 -0.50 -2.07
CA ASN A 341 -23.44 0.60 -1.66
C ASN A 341 -22.71 0.37 -0.33
N ARG A 342 -22.53 -0.88 0.08
CA ARG A 342 -21.83 -1.27 1.31
C ARG A 342 -20.68 -2.23 1.00
N PRO A 343 -19.66 -2.30 1.88
CA PRO A 343 -18.52 -3.21 1.75
C PRO A 343 -18.86 -4.61 1.22
N THR A 344 -19.70 -5.36 1.93
CA THR A 344 -20.02 -6.75 1.59
C THR A 344 -20.76 -6.88 0.27
N SER A 345 -21.83 -6.10 0.07
CA SER A 345 -22.62 -6.16 -1.16
C SER A 345 -21.81 -5.72 -2.38
N LEU A 346 -20.91 -4.74 -2.19
CA LEU A 346 -20.04 -4.28 -3.27
C LEU A 346 -18.98 -5.33 -3.60
N THR A 347 -18.41 -6.03 -2.60
CA THR A 347 -17.46 -7.13 -2.87
C THR A 347 -18.09 -8.20 -3.76
N GLU A 348 -19.36 -8.56 -3.55
CA GLU A 348 -20.07 -9.53 -4.39
C GLU A 348 -20.08 -9.12 -5.87
N HIS A 349 -20.24 -7.82 -6.16
CA HIS A 349 -20.23 -7.30 -7.53
C HIS A 349 -18.80 -7.24 -8.08
N ILE A 350 -17.82 -6.84 -7.27
CA ILE A 350 -16.41 -6.79 -7.69
C ILE A 350 -15.87 -8.19 -7.99
N ALA A 351 -16.28 -9.22 -7.25
CA ALA A 351 -15.90 -10.61 -7.51
C ALA A 351 -16.30 -11.12 -8.91
N GLU A 352 -17.29 -10.50 -9.56
CA GLU A 352 -17.69 -10.86 -10.92
C GLU A 352 -16.69 -10.41 -11.99
N LEU A 353 -15.74 -9.50 -11.66
CA LEU A 353 -14.68 -9.10 -12.59
C LEU A 353 -13.72 -10.25 -12.89
N ASN A 354 -13.52 -11.15 -11.92
CA ASN A 354 -12.72 -12.36 -12.09
C ASN A 354 -13.24 -13.46 -11.15
N THR A 355 -13.84 -14.50 -11.75
CA THR A 355 -14.43 -15.62 -11.03
C THR A 355 -13.43 -16.51 -10.29
N ASP A 356 -12.14 -16.36 -10.60
CA ASP A 356 -11.07 -17.13 -9.97
C ASP A 356 -10.57 -16.48 -8.68
N TRP A 357 -11.02 -15.26 -8.37
CA TRP A 357 -10.69 -14.62 -7.10
C TRP A 357 -11.34 -15.34 -5.92
N SER A 358 -10.52 -15.69 -4.94
CA SER A 358 -10.98 -16.00 -3.59
C SER A 358 -11.72 -14.80 -2.98
N GLN A 359 -12.53 -15.06 -1.96
CA GLN A 359 -13.23 -14.00 -1.23
C GLN A 359 -12.27 -12.93 -0.70
N SER A 360 -11.11 -13.33 -0.17
CA SER A 360 -10.07 -12.40 0.31
C SER A 360 -9.50 -11.54 -0.82
N GLN A 361 -9.27 -12.10 -2.01
CA GLN A 361 -8.81 -11.32 -3.16
C GLN A 361 -9.87 -10.32 -3.61
N ALA A 362 -11.13 -10.73 -3.68
CA ALA A 362 -12.24 -9.83 -4.01
C ALA A 362 -12.39 -8.68 -3.00
N ASP A 363 -12.21 -8.95 -1.70
CA ASP A 363 -12.22 -7.92 -0.66
C ASP A 363 -11.05 -6.94 -0.80
N THR A 364 -9.84 -7.43 -1.09
CA THR A 364 -8.67 -6.60 -1.39
C THR A 364 -8.91 -5.73 -2.62
N MET A 365 -9.40 -6.31 -3.73
CA MET A 365 -9.73 -5.59 -4.96
C MET A 365 -10.77 -4.50 -4.71
N ARG A 366 -11.86 -4.84 -4.00
CA ARG A 366 -12.92 -3.87 -3.66
C ARG A 366 -12.38 -2.74 -2.80
N SER A 367 -11.56 -3.04 -1.79
CA SER A 367 -10.96 -2.03 -0.91
C SER A 367 -10.09 -1.05 -1.70
N GLY A 368 -9.19 -1.57 -2.54
CA GLY A 368 -8.31 -0.76 -3.39
C GLY A 368 -9.07 0.10 -4.38
N LEU A 369 -10.02 -0.49 -5.10
CA LEU A 369 -10.83 0.21 -6.10
C LEU A 369 -11.65 1.34 -5.46
N VAL A 370 -12.37 1.08 -4.37
CA VAL A 370 -13.13 2.10 -3.62
C VAL A 370 -12.21 3.19 -3.06
N SER A 371 -11.00 2.84 -2.66
CA SER A 371 -10.00 3.79 -2.17
C SER A 371 -9.53 4.73 -3.28
N ARG A 372 -9.24 4.22 -4.48
CA ARG A 372 -8.92 5.03 -5.67
C ARG A 372 -10.11 5.87 -6.13
N MET A 373 -11.31 5.27 -6.22
CA MET A 373 -12.52 5.98 -6.64
C MET A 373 -12.89 7.13 -5.70
N TYR A 374 -12.63 6.97 -4.40
CA TYR A 374 -12.82 8.07 -3.43
C TYR A 374 -11.85 9.23 -3.71
N GLU A 375 -10.57 8.91 -3.97
CA GLU A 375 -9.53 9.91 -4.27
C GLU A 375 -9.78 10.64 -5.59
N LEU A 376 -10.31 9.92 -6.59
CA LEU A 376 -10.76 10.46 -7.86
C LEU A 376 -12.06 11.27 -7.75
N GLY A 377 -12.65 11.32 -6.55
CA GLY A 377 -13.90 12.02 -6.30
C GLY A 377 -15.09 11.42 -7.03
N LEU A 378 -15.07 10.12 -7.36
CA LEU A 378 -16.20 9.39 -7.97
C LEU A 378 -17.22 8.93 -6.92
N ILE A 379 -16.74 8.65 -5.71
CA ILE A 379 -17.57 8.23 -4.59
C ILE A 379 -17.23 9.01 -3.32
N SER A 380 -18.25 9.21 -2.48
CA SER A 380 -18.10 9.67 -1.11
C SER A 380 -18.40 8.54 -0.12
N ARG A 381 -17.95 8.71 1.12
CA ARG A 381 -18.18 7.76 2.22
C ARG A 381 -19.03 8.44 3.28
N GLU A 382 -20.03 7.73 3.79
CA GLU A 382 -20.88 8.20 4.88
C GLU A 382 -21.00 7.13 5.96
N ARG A 383 -20.85 7.52 7.23
CA ARG A 383 -21.08 6.61 8.36
C ARG A 383 -22.58 6.51 8.66
N VAL A 384 -23.16 5.33 8.47
CA VAL A 384 -24.59 5.08 8.68
C VAL A 384 -24.82 4.41 10.04
N GLY A 385 -24.63 5.18 11.12
CA GLY A 385 -24.82 4.71 12.50
C GLY A 385 -23.96 3.48 12.82
N GLN A 386 -24.59 2.45 13.41
CA GLN A 386 -23.94 1.16 13.72
C GLN A 386 -23.81 0.23 12.50
N ARG A 387 -24.37 0.60 11.34
CA ARG A 387 -24.34 -0.24 10.13
C ARG A 387 -23.03 -0.08 9.34
N GLY A 388 -22.06 0.66 9.88
CA GLY A 388 -20.78 0.95 9.24
C GLY A 388 -20.89 1.98 8.11
N ILE A 389 -19.95 1.90 7.17
CA ILE A 389 -19.80 2.83 6.05
C ILE A 389 -20.76 2.46 4.91
N ALA A 390 -21.34 3.47 4.28
CA ALA A 390 -21.98 3.38 2.98
C ALA A 390 -21.25 4.28 1.97
N TYR A 391 -21.34 3.92 0.70
CA TYR A 391 -20.80 4.68 -0.41
C TYR A 391 -21.93 5.42 -1.12
N ASN A 392 -21.66 6.63 -1.60
CA ASN A 392 -22.59 7.36 -2.46
C ASN A 392 -21.82 7.84 -3.69
N LEU A 393 -22.44 7.81 -4.88
CA LEU A 393 -21.87 8.47 -6.05
C LEU A 393 -21.80 9.99 -5.81
N THR A 394 -20.76 10.60 -6.34
CA THR A 394 -20.69 12.06 -6.51
C THR A 394 -21.23 12.44 -7.88
N GLU A 395 -21.35 13.74 -8.17
CA GLU A 395 -21.69 14.24 -9.51
C GLU A 395 -20.71 13.70 -10.59
N THR A 396 -19.42 13.60 -10.26
CA THR A 396 -18.40 13.01 -11.15
C THR A 396 -18.63 11.51 -11.35
N GLY A 397 -18.99 10.79 -10.28
CA GLY A 397 -19.32 9.36 -10.36
C GLY A 397 -20.58 9.07 -11.16
N GLU A 398 -21.59 9.93 -11.09
CA GLU A 398 -22.79 9.85 -11.94
C GLU A 398 -22.44 10.12 -13.41
N SER A 399 -21.64 11.16 -13.67
CA SER A 399 -21.18 11.49 -15.03
C SER A 399 -20.39 10.35 -15.69
N LEU A 400 -19.64 9.57 -14.89
CA LEU A 400 -18.94 8.37 -15.37
C LEU A 400 -19.91 7.33 -15.98
N LEU A 401 -21.13 7.21 -15.44
CA LEU A 401 -22.15 6.29 -15.96
C LEU A 401 -22.82 6.83 -17.23
N ASP A 402 -23.10 8.14 -17.27
CA ASP A 402 -23.70 8.81 -18.42
C ASP A 402 -22.82 8.66 -19.68
N ASP A 403 -21.50 8.75 -19.50
CA ASP A 403 -20.49 8.57 -20.54
C ASP A 403 -20.51 7.17 -21.18
N THR A 404 -21.02 6.17 -20.45
CA THR A 404 -21.15 4.78 -20.93
C THR A 404 -22.54 4.46 -21.48
N GLY A 405 -23.46 5.43 -21.47
CA GLY A 405 -24.86 5.24 -21.89
C GLY A 405 -25.70 4.43 -20.90
N VAL A 406 -25.22 4.26 -19.66
CA VAL A 406 -25.96 3.61 -18.57
C VAL A 406 -26.85 4.68 -17.94
N VAL A 407 -28.15 4.65 -18.26
CA VAL A 407 -29.12 5.64 -17.78
C VAL A 407 -29.33 5.48 -16.27
N SER A 408 -29.13 6.57 -15.53
CA SER A 408 -29.50 6.72 -14.11
C SER A 408 -30.97 6.36 -13.87
N ALA A 409 -31.22 5.49 -12.88
CA ALA A 409 -32.56 4.97 -12.55
C ALA A 409 -33.36 5.88 -11.62
#